data_AF-A0A529LJ21-F1
#
_entry.id   AF-A0A529LJ21-F1
#
_cell.length_a   1.000
_cell.length_b   1.000
_cell.length_c   1.000
_cell.angle_alpha   90.00
_cell.angle_beta   90.00
_cell.angle_gamma   90.00
#
_symmetry.space_group_name_H-M   'P 1'
#
loop_
_entity.id
_entity.type
_entity.pdbx_description
1 polymer ?
#
loop_
_entity_poly.entity_id
_entity_poly.type
_entity_poly.pdbx_seq_one_letter_code
_entity_poly.pdbx_strand_id
1 'polypeptide(L)'
;KAALEAGRHVVTANKALLAKHGVALAEIAEKKGVLLNYEAAVAGGIPVIKTMREAMAGNAVTRVFGILNGTCNYILTRMEAEGISFDACLKDAQRLGYAEADPTFDIEGHDTAHKLSILTSLAFGTKIAANDIYM
;
A
#
# COMPACT_ATOMS: atom_id res chain seq x y z
N LYS A 1 18.58 1.51 -3.42
CA LYS A 1 19.40 1.92 -4.58
C LYS A 1 20.75 1.20 -4.61
N ALA A 2 21.66 1.43 -3.65
CA ALA A 2 22.98 0.78 -3.61
C ALA A 2 22.95 -0.75 -3.80
N ALA A 3 22.04 -1.46 -3.13
CA ALA A 3 21.89 -2.91 -3.30
C ALA A 3 21.56 -3.34 -4.74
N LEU A 4 20.62 -2.65 -5.39
CA LEU A 4 20.26 -2.92 -6.79
C LEU A 4 21.44 -2.62 -7.73
N GLU A 5 22.13 -1.49 -7.52
CA GLU A 5 23.30 -1.10 -8.32
C GLU A 5 24.45 -2.11 -8.20
N ALA A 6 24.59 -2.74 -7.03
CA ALA A 6 25.50 -3.83 -6.75
C ALA A 6 25.03 -5.20 -7.30
N GLY A 7 23.93 -5.26 -8.06
CA GLY A 7 23.42 -6.49 -8.64
C GLY A 7 22.79 -7.44 -7.61
N ARG A 8 22.21 -6.90 -6.53
CA ARG A 8 21.47 -7.70 -5.53
C ARG A 8 19.98 -7.54 -5.71
N HIS A 9 19.25 -8.64 -5.53
CA HIS A 9 17.80 -8.59 -5.36
C HIS A 9 17.43 -7.81 -4.10
N VAL A 10 16.27 -7.14 -4.13
CA VAL A 10 15.75 -6.38 -2.99
C VAL A 10 14.32 -6.79 -2.71
N VAL A 11 14.01 -7.05 -1.45
CA VAL A 11 12.66 -7.25 -0.93
C VAL A 11 12.36 -6.12 0.04
N THR A 12 11.19 -5.49 -0.05
CA THR A 12 10.81 -4.38 0.84
C THR A 12 9.31 -4.32 1.11
N ALA A 13 8.93 -3.95 2.32
CA ALA A 13 7.55 -3.60 2.69
C ALA A 13 7.33 -2.07 2.75
N ASN A 14 8.33 -1.28 2.35
CA ASN A 14 8.30 0.17 2.50
C ASN A 14 7.45 0.84 1.41
N LYS A 15 6.15 0.96 1.67
CA LYS A 15 5.16 1.62 0.80
C LYS A 15 5.51 3.07 0.45
N ALA A 16 6.00 3.86 1.42
CA ALA A 16 6.33 5.27 1.18
C ALA A 16 7.52 5.43 0.21
N LEU A 17 8.54 4.58 0.37
CA LEU A 17 9.67 4.50 -0.57
C LEU A 17 9.19 4.13 -1.98
N LEU A 18 8.30 3.14 -2.09
CA LEU A 18 7.80 2.67 -3.37
C LEU A 18 6.87 3.68 -4.05
N ALA A 19 5.98 4.32 -3.29
CA ALA A 19 5.08 5.34 -3.81
C ALA A 19 5.84 6.56 -4.38
N LYS A 20 6.99 6.91 -3.78
CA LYS A 20 7.79 8.06 -4.21
C LYS A 20 8.89 7.71 -5.23
N HIS A 21 9.52 6.56 -5.09
CA HIS A 21 10.74 6.19 -5.82
C HIS A 21 10.67 4.83 -6.51
N GLY A 22 9.52 4.13 -6.44
CA GLY A 22 9.37 2.76 -6.92
C GLY A 22 9.71 2.60 -8.41
N VAL A 23 9.24 3.52 -9.26
CA VAL A 23 9.54 3.52 -10.70
C VAL A 23 11.06 3.59 -10.95
N ALA A 24 11.75 4.56 -10.34
CA ALA A 24 13.19 4.72 -10.51
C ALA A 24 13.98 3.50 -9.98
N LEU A 25 13.52 2.87 -8.89
CA LEU A 25 14.12 1.65 -8.37
C LEU A 25 13.87 0.45 -9.28
N ALA A 26 12.67 0.32 -9.85
CA ALA A 26 12.33 -0.73 -10.81
C ALA A 26 13.18 -0.63 -12.09
N GLU A 27 13.36 0.58 -12.64
CA GLU A 27 14.22 0.81 -13.80
C GLU A 27 15.69 0.42 -13.54
N ILE A 28 16.21 0.63 -12.32
CA ILE A 28 17.56 0.15 -11.94
C ILE A 28 17.59 -1.37 -11.85
N ALA A 29 16.58 -1.97 -11.23
CA ALA A 29 16.47 -3.42 -11.07
C ALA A 29 16.45 -4.12 -12.44
N GLU A 30 15.63 -3.62 -13.38
CA GLU A 30 15.56 -4.09 -14.76
C GLU A 30 16.91 -3.98 -15.48
N LYS A 31 17.56 -2.81 -15.43
CA LYS A 31 18.89 -2.60 -16.05
C LYS A 31 19.97 -3.54 -15.52
N LYS A 32 19.86 -3.97 -14.26
CA LYS A 32 20.81 -4.86 -13.59
C LYS A 32 20.41 -6.33 -13.69
N GLY A 33 19.25 -6.65 -14.25
CA GLY A 33 18.73 -8.02 -14.32
C GLY A 33 18.40 -8.61 -12.94
N VAL A 34 18.01 -7.77 -11.98
CA VAL A 34 17.68 -8.19 -10.61
C VAL A 34 16.24 -7.87 -10.25
N LEU A 35 15.69 -8.59 -9.27
CA LEU A 35 14.33 -8.41 -8.80
C LEU A 35 14.20 -7.33 -7.71
N LEU A 36 13.12 -6.56 -7.79
CA LEU A 36 12.59 -5.71 -6.72
C LEU A 36 11.21 -6.23 -6.34
N ASN A 37 11.11 -6.94 -5.21
CA ASN A 37 9.87 -7.54 -4.72
C ASN A 37 9.30 -6.73 -3.56
N TYR A 38 7.97 -6.56 -3.55
CA TYR A 38 7.32 -5.65 -2.60
C TYR A 38 5.89 -6.03 -2.22
N GLU A 39 5.55 -7.33 -2.22
CA GLU A 39 4.21 -7.82 -1.85
C GLU A 39 3.73 -7.24 -0.52
N ALA A 40 4.56 -7.32 0.53
CA ALA A 40 4.21 -6.86 1.87
C ALA A 40 3.95 -5.34 1.99
N ALA A 41 4.26 -4.54 0.97
CA ALA A 41 3.98 -3.11 0.99
C ALA A 41 2.49 -2.78 0.82
N VAL A 42 1.72 -3.70 0.21
CA VAL A 42 0.30 -3.48 -0.09
C VAL A 42 -0.51 -4.69 0.37
N ALA A 43 -1.62 -4.44 1.07
CA ALA A 43 -2.55 -5.46 1.53
C ALA A 43 -1.95 -6.56 2.46
N GLY A 44 -0.75 -6.32 3.02
CA GLY A 44 -0.15 -7.17 4.04
C GLY A 44 0.13 -8.59 3.53
N GLY A 45 -0.64 -9.57 4.02
CA GLY A 45 -0.52 -10.97 3.64
C GLY A 45 -1.36 -11.39 2.42
N ILE A 46 -2.19 -10.50 1.88
CA ILE A 46 -3.01 -10.78 0.70
C ILE A 46 -2.10 -10.69 -0.54
N PRO A 47 -2.02 -11.73 -1.40
CA PRO A 47 -1.08 -11.78 -2.52
C PRO A 47 -1.56 -10.94 -3.72
N VAL A 48 -1.74 -9.63 -3.53
CA VAL A 48 -2.33 -8.74 -4.53
C VAL A 48 -1.34 -8.38 -5.64
N ILE A 49 -0.08 -8.11 -5.30
CA ILE A 49 0.96 -7.73 -6.28
C ILE A 49 1.26 -8.91 -7.19
N LYS A 50 1.46 -10.11 -6.63
CA LYS A 50 1.69 -11.32 -7.41
C LYS A 50 0.51 -11.67 -8.30
N THR A 51 -0.72 -11.62 -7.77
CA THR A 51 -1.93 -11.90 -8.55
C THR A 51 -2.02 -10.98 -9.77
N MET A 52 -1.81 -9.67 -9.58
CA MET A 52 -1.88 -8.71 -10.68
C MET A 52 -0.74 -8.87 -11.69
N ARG A 53 0.49 -9.13 -11.22
CA ARG A 53 1.67 -9.27 -12.09
C ARG A 53 1.69 -10.57 -12.89
N GLU A 54 1.28 -11.67 -12.28
CA GLU A 54 1.47 -13.02 -12.85
C GLU A 54 0.15 -13.62 -13.32
N ALA A 55 -0.84 -13.74 -12.43
CA ALA A 55 -2.11 -14.40 -12.74
C ALA A 55 -2.99 -13.59 -13.70
N MET A 56 -2.89 -12.26 -13.64
CA MET A 56 -3.68 -11.35 -14.48
C MET A 56 -2.92 -10.79 -15.67
N ALA A 57 -1.69 -11.25 -15.95
CA ALA A 57 -0.83 -10.69 -17.01
C ALA A 57 -1.48 -10.68 -18.41
N GLY A 58 -2.40 -11.62 -18.69
CA GLY A 58 -3.17 -11.68 -19.94
C GLY A 58 -4.51 -10.94 -19.94
N ASN A 59 -4.87 -10.26 -18.85
CA ASN A 59 -6.15 -9.58 -18.68
C ASN A 59 -5.97 -8.06 -18.69
N ALA A 60 -6.99 -7.34 -19.19
CA ALA A 60 -7.07 -5.89 -19.06
C ALA A 60 -7.81 -5.53 -17.77
N VAL A 61 -7.08 -4.99 -16.78
CA VAL A 61 -7.70 -4.45 -15.56
C VAL A 61 -8.44 -3.16 -15.89
N THR A 62 -9.74 -3.09 -15.57
CA THR A 62 -10.56 -1.88 -15.78
C THR A 62 -10.82 -1.11 -14.49
N ARG A 63 -10.71 -1.76 -13.33
CA ARG A 63 -10.94 -1.13 -12.02
C ARG A 63 -10.20 -1.88 -10.90
N VAL A 64 -9.65 -1.12 -9.96
CA VAL A 64 -9.18 -1.62 -8.66
C VAL A 64 -9.94 -0.87 -7.57
N PHE A 65 -10.52 -1.60 -6.61
CA PHE A 65 -11.16 -1.03 -5.44
C PHE A 65 -11.07 -2.00 -4.26
N GLY A 66 -11.07 -1.49 -3.04
CA GLY A 66 -11.02 -2.30 -1.85
C GLY A 66 -10.67 -1.49 -0.60
N ILE A 67 -10.78 -2.16 0.54
CA ILE A 67 -10.38 -1.60 1.83
C ILE A 67 -8.89 -1.89 2.03
N LEU A 68 -8.08 -0.83 2.08
CA LEU A 68 -6.62 -0.94 2.11
C LEU A 68 -6.00 -0.59 3.46
N ASN A 69 -6.79 -0.07 4.42
CA ASN A 69 -6.31 0.31 5.75
C ASN A 69 -7.11 -0.41 6.85
N GLY A 70 -6.38 -1.14 7.71
CA GLY A 70 -6.96 -1.94 8.78
C GLY A 70 -7.49 -1.10 9.94
N THR A 71 -6.76 -0.06 10.34
CA THR A 71 -7.11 0.85 11.44
C THR A 71 -8.46 1.53 11.18
N CYS A 72 -8.61 2.17 10.01
CA CYS A 72 -9.86 2.82 9.61
C CYS A 72 -11.00 1.82 9.48
N ASN A 73 -10.74 0.65 8.88
CA ASN A 73 -11.77 -0.36 8.76
C ASN A 73 -12.27 -0.87 10.12
N TYR A 74 -11.35 -1.09 11.06
CA TYR A 74 -11.69 -1.47 12.42
C TYR A 74 -12.56 -0.42 13.10
N ILE A 75 -12.15 0.86 13.03
CA ILE A 75 -12.87 1.97 13.64
C ILE A 75 -14.29 2.09 13.07
N LEU A 76 -14.43 2.14 11.74
CA LEU A 76 -15.72 2.27 11.08
C LEU A 76 -16.65 1.08 11.37
N THR A 77 -16.10 -0.14 11.37
CA THR A 77 -16.87 -1.35 11.70
C THR A 77 -17.43 -1.29 13.11
N ARG A 78 -16.65 -0.82 14.09
CA ARG A 78 -17.09 -0.73 15.48
C ARG A 78 -18.05 0.41 15.74
N MET A 79 -17.82 1.56 15.12
CA MET A 79 -18.76 2.69 15.19
C MET A 79 -20.15 2.26 14.70
N GLU A 80 -20.22 1.56 13.57
CA GLU A 80 -21.47 1.03 13.01
C GLU A 80 -22.10 -0.03 13.93
N ALA A 81 -21.31 -1.01 14.40
CA ALA A 81 -21.84 -2.14 15.17
C ALA A 81 -22.27 -1.77 16.60
N GLU A 82 -21.56 -0.84 17.24
CA GLU A 82 -21.73 -0.50 18.66
C GLU A 82 -22.40 0.85 18.88
N GLY A 83 -22.59 1.66 17.82
CA GLY A 83 -23.16 3.00 17.92
C GLY A 83 -22.32 3.99 18.72
N ILE A 84 -21.00 3.75 18.82
CA ILE A 84 -20.06 4.58 19.58
C ILE A 84 -19.49 5.72 18.74
N SER A 85 -19.05 6.80 19.40
CA SER A 85 -18.42 7.93 18.70
C SER A 85 -17.03 7.56 18.17
N PHE A 86 -16.57 8.31 17.16
CA PHE A 86 -15.23 8.18 16.61
C PHE A 86 -14.15 8.31 17.70
N ASP A 87 -14.20 9.34 18.54
CA ASP A 87 -13.21 9.57 19.60
C ASP A 87 -13.13 8.42 20.60
N ALA A 88 -14.29 7.83 20.96
CA ALA A 88 -14.34 6.69 21.87
C ALA A 88 -13.71 5.45 21.21
N CYS A 89 -14.06 5.19 19.94
CA CYS A 89 -13.52 4.07 19.19
C CYS A 89 -12.01 4.21 18.93
N LEU A 90 -11.54 5.41 18.60
CA LEU A 90 -10.12 5.67 18.35
C LEU A 90 -9.29 5.45 19.61
N LYS A 91 -9.74 5.98 20.76
CA LYS A 91 -9.07 5.75 22.06
C LYS A 91 -8.98 4.26 22.38
N ASP A 92 -10.04 3.51 22.11
CA ASP A 92 -10.04 2.07 22.37
C ASP A 92 -9.16 1.30 21.38
N ALA A 93 -9.16 1.69 20.10
CA ALA A 93 -8.25 1.15 19.09
C ALA A 93 -6.77 1.37 19.47
N GLN A 94 -6.43 2.55 20.00
CA GLN A 94 -5.08 2.83 20.51
C GLN A 94 -4.74 1.98 21.73
N ARG A 95 -5.67 1.85 22.68
CA ARG A 95 -5.49 1.01 23.87
C ARG A 95 -5.25 -0.46 23.53
N LEU A 96 -5.92 -0.97 22.50
CA LEU A 96 -5.81 -2.35 22.02
C LEU A 96 -4.65 -2.57 21.04
N GLY A 97 -3.95 -1.51 20.64
CA GLY A 97 -2.82 -1.58 19.71
C GLY A 97 -3.21 -1.70 18.23
N TYR A 98 -4.48 -1.43 17.88
CA TYR A 98 -4.93 -1.35 16.48
C TYR A 98 -4.59 -0.01 15.82
N ALA A 99 -4.38 1.05 16.60
CA ALA A 99 -3.96 2.36 16.13
C ALA A 99 -2.73 2.82 16.90
N GLU A 100 -1.83 3.56 16.25
CA GLU A 100 -0.67 4.18 16.90
C GLU A 100 -1.09 5.43 17.71
N ALA A 101 -0.17 5.93 18.55
CA ALA A 101 -0.39 7.14 19.33
C ALA A 101 -0.66 8.36 18.46
N ASP A 102 0.02 8.44 17.31
CA ASP A 102 -0.29 9.35 16.21
C ASP A 102 -0.95 8.55 15.07
N PRO A 103 -2.29 8.56 14.97
CA PRO A 103 -3.02 7.79 13.97
C PRO A 103 -3.19 8.55 12.63
N THR A 104 -2.64 9.76 12.49
CA THR A 104 -2.86 10.65 11.34
C THR A 104 -2.64 9.95 10.00
N PHE A 105 -1.58 9.14 9.92
CA PHE A 105 -1.23 8.44 8.68
C PHE A 105 -2.31 7.43 8.22
N ASP A 106 -3.06 6.87 9.16
CA ASP A 106 -4.18 5.96 8.87
C ASP A 106 -5.47 6.75 8.60
N ILE A 107 -5.88 7.61 9.55
CA ILE A 107 -7.21 8.23 9.57
C ILE A 107 -7.40 9.33 8.52
N GLU A 108 -6.32 9.97 8.07
CA GLU A 108 -6.35 10.95 6.98
C GLU A 108 -6.12 10.31 5.60
N GLY A 109 -5.98 8.98 5.53
CA GLY A 109 -5.94 8.25 4.26
C GLY A 109 -4.57 8.16 3.58
N HIS A 110 -3.50 8.73 4.15
CA HIS A 110 -2.14 8.70 3.57
C HIS A 110 -1.63 7.27 3.31
N ASP A 111 -1.89 6.33 4.23
CA ASP A 111 -1.58 4.91 4.05
C ASP A 111 -2.28 4.30 2.83
N THR A 112 -3.57 4.60 2.69
CA THR A 112 -4.40 4.15 1.58
C THR A 112 -3.92 4.75 0.27
N ALA A 113 -3.57 6.04 0.24
CA ALA A 113 -3.04 6.72 -0.94
C ALA A 113 -1.73 6.08 -1.43
N HIS A 114 -0.80 5.76 -0.53
CA HIS A 114 0.45 5.07 -0.89
C HIS A 114 0.19 3.67 -1.47
N LYS A 115 -0.73 2.91 -0.86
CA LYS A 115 -1.10 1.58 -1.35
C LYS A 115 -1.78 1.65 -2.71
N LEU A 116 -2.70 2.59 -2.87
CA LEU A 116 -3.48 2.78 -4.10
C LEU A 116 -2.60 3.26 -5.25
N SER A 117 -1.61 4.13 -5.01
CA SER A 117 -0.68 4.56 -6.07
C SER A 117 0.14 3.38 -6.61
N ILE A 118 0.63 2.50 -5.74
CA ILE A 118 1.36 1.28 -6.12
C ILE A 118 0.45 0.35 -6.94
N LEU A 119 -0.79 0.10 -6.48
CA LEU A 119 -1.75 -0.76 -7.19
C LEU A 119 -2.15 -0.18 -8.53
N THR A 120 -2.31 1.15 -8.62
CA THR A 120 -2.70 1.84 -9.85
C THR A 120 -1.59 1.74 -10.89
N SER A 121 -0.33 2.01 -10.50
CA SER A 121 0.82 1.82 -11.37
C SER A 121 0.95 0.38 -11.85
N LEU A 122 0.70 -0.60 -10.99
CA LEU A 122 0.75 -2.02 -11.35
C LEU A 122 -0.40 -2.45 -12.27
N ALA A 123 -1.63 -2.01 -11.98
CA ALA A 123 -2.85 -2.38 -12.71
C ALA A 123 -2.85 -1.85 -14.15
N PHE A 124 -2.43 -0.59 -14.32
CA PHE A 124 -2.68 0.18 -15.54
C PHE A 124 -1.39 0.53 -16.28
N GLY A 125 -0.22 0.14 -15.76
CA GLY A 125 1.07 0.44 -16.39
C GLY A 125 1.41 1.93 -16.42
N THR A 126 0.92 2.72 -15.46
CA THR A 126 1.11 4.17 -15.40
C THR A 126 2.13 4.58 -14.33
N LYS A 127 2.65 5.82 -14.44
CA LYS A 127 3.48 6.44 -13.41
C LYS A 127 2.62 7.46 -12.65
N ILE A 128 2.16 7.11 -11.45
CA ILE A 128 1.33 7.97 -10.61
C ILE A 128 2.00 8.18 -9.24
N ALA A 129 2.00 9.41 -8.74
CA ALA A 129 2.47 9.71 -7.40
C ALA A 129 1.32 9.55 -6.39
N ALA A 130 1.65 9.29 -5.11
CA ALA A 130 0.64 9.30 -4.05
C ALA A 130 -0.11 10.64 -3.95
N ASN A 131 0.55 11.75 -4.26
CA ASN A 131 -0.05 13.09 -4.26
C ASN A 131 -1.07 13.30 -5.37
N ASP A 132 -1.10 12.44 -6.38
CA ASP A 132 -2.12 12.48 -7.44
C ASP A 132 -3.39 11.70 -7.03
N ILE A 133 -3.36 11.03 -5.88
CA ILE A 133 -4.53 10.37 -5.28
C ILE A 133 -5.31 11.41 -4.47
N TYR A 134 -6.58 11.56 -4.79
CA TYR A 134 -7.50 12.37 -3.98
C TYR A 134 -7.71 11.72 -2.61
N MET A 135 -7.62 12.54 -1.56
CA MET A 135 -7.90 12.16 -0.17
C MET A 135 -9.04 13.02 0.37
#